data_AF-A0A355S7D2-F1
#
_entry.id   AF-A0A355S7D2-F1
#
_cell.length_a   1.000
_cell.length_b   1.000
_cell.length_c   1.000
_cell.angle_alpha   90.00
_cell.angle_beta   90.00
_cell.angle_gamma   90.00
#
_symmetry.space_group_name_H-M   'P 1'
#
loop_
_entity.id
_entity.type
_entity.pdbx_description
1 polymer ?
#
loop_
_entity_poly.entity_id
_entity_poly.type
_entity_poly.pdbx_seq_one_letter_code
_entity_poly.pdbx_strand_id
1 'polypeptide(L)'
;MKQLRVALPLMAGIALLPLLSSGDTKNKNRIVPPTRKGAASELPTIRKVGEDLVTVGKKTYKVTSLTRILVNGKKAKVADLRSGMQASVTGGVLRYGKEASDTIYKASRIMAKTDNKLEAKRREFNKKQAERAREMNRRKNQGRTRR
;
A
#
# COMPACT_ATOMS: atom_id res chain seq x y z
N MET A 1 6.48 72.81 33.71
CA MET A 1 5.28 72.00 33.38
C MET A 1 5.75 70.54 33.25
N LYS A 2 6.04 69.81 34.33
CA LYS A 2 5.17 68.96 35.19
C LYS A 2 4.20 68.05 34.41
N GLN A 3 4.74 66.88 34.07
CA GLN A 3 4.10 65.68 33.53
C GLN A 3 2.97 65.21 34.46
N LEU A 4 1.77 64.97 33.91
CA LEU A 4 0.67 64.33 34.63
C LEU A 4 0.01 63.26 33.76
N ARG A 5 -0.19 62.13 34.43
CA ARG A 5 -0.57 60.79 33.99
C ARG A 5 -1.97 60.72 33.38
N VAL A 6 -2.19 59.84 32.40
CA VAL A 6 -3.45 59.06 32.19
C VAL A 6 -3.06 57.79 31.42
N ALA A 7 -2.86 56.66 32.11
CA ALA A 7 -3.81 55.55 32.30
C ALA A 7 -3.91 54.55 31.12
N LEU A 8 -3.49 53.30 31.38
CA LEU A 8 -3.85 52.11 30.61
C LEU A 8 -5.38 51.91 30.59
N PRO A 9 -5.91 51.22 29.57
CA PRO A 9 -6.32 49.85 29.86
C PRO A 9 -5.85 48.84 28.80
N LEU A 10 -5.23 47.77 29.33
CA LEU A 10 -5.43 46.36 28.97
C LEU A 10 -6.20 46.11 27.66
N MET A 11 -5.46 45.93 26.57
CA MET A 11 -5.91 45.03 25.50
C MET A 11 -5.11 43.75 25.60
N ALA A 12 -5.72 42.77 26.27
CA ALA A 12 -5.34 41.37 26.25
C ALA A 12 -5.51 40.82 24.83
N GLY A 13 -4.58 41.14 23.94
CA GLY A 13 -4.39 40.40 22.71
C GLY A 13 -3.66 39.11 23.07
N ILE A 14 -4.43 38.04 23.28
CA ILE A 14 -3.89 36.67 23.30
C ILE A 14 -3.22 36.49 21.94
N ALA A 15 -1.91 36.68 21.89
CA ALA A 15 -1.12 36.16 20.79
C ALA A 15 -1.32 34.65 20.82
N LEU A 16 -2.18 34.15 19.93
CA LEU A 16 -2.21 32.76 19.52
C LEU A 16 -0.84 32.49 18.88
N LEU A 17 0.16 32.28 19.74
CA LEU A 17 1.35 31.53 19.39
C LEU A 17 0.83 30.24 18.78
N PRO A 18 1.20 29.89 17.53
CA PRO A 18 0.93 28.56 17.05
C PRO A 18 1.61 27.64 18.05
N LEU A 19 0.82 26.85 18.78
CA LEU A 19 1.34 25.72 19.53
C LEU A 19 2.19 24.98 18.52
N LEU A 20 3.52 25.02 18.69
CA LEU A 20 4.40 24.09 18.04
C LEU A 20 3.84 22.72 18.44
N SER A 21 3.14 22.11 17.50
CA SER A 21 2.73 20.73 17.58
C SER A 21 4.04 19.98 17.77
N SER A 22 4.30 19.66 19.03
CA SER A 22 5.38 18.79 19.45
C SER A 22 4.97 17.42 18.94
N GLY A 23 5.18 17.20 17.64
CA GLY A 23 5.00 15.89 17.03
C GLY A 23 5.82 14.93 17.87
N ASP A 24 5.12 14.03 18.56
CA ASP A 24 5.64 13.06 19.51
C ASP A 24 6.96 12.48 18.96
N THR A 25 8.10 12.94 19.47
CA THR A 25 9.43 12.56 19.00
C THR A 25 9.82 11.17 19.52
N LYS A 26 8.84 10.26 19.62
CA LYS A 26 9.08 8.85 19.91
C LYS A 26 9.78 8.19 18.73
N ASN A 27 11.11 8.20 18.85
CA ASN A 27 12.06 7.29 18.23
C ASN A 27 12.36 7.51 16.73
N LYS A 28 13.03 8.63 16.42
CA LYS A 28 13.73 8.86 15.13
C LYS A 28 14.80 7.80 14.78
N ASN A 29 15.11 6.90 15.70
CA ASN A 29 16.19 5.90 15.61
C ASN A 29 15.69 4.45 15.41
N ARG A 30 14.40 4.26 15.10
CA ARG A 30 13.82 2.94 14.79
C ARG A 30 14.37 2.47 13.45
N ILE A 31 15.06 1.33 13.46
CA ILE A 31 15.55 0.72 12.22
C ILE A 31 14.35 0.17 11.44
N VAL A 32 14.10 0.74 10.25
CA VAL A 32 13.09 0.25 9.30
C VAL A 32 13.78 -0.73 8.35
N PRO A 33 13.22 -1.94 8.14
CA PRO A 33 13.84 -2.94 7.28
C PRO A 33 13.87 -2.46 5.82
N PRO A 34 14.99 -2.61 5.10
CA PRO A 34 15.02 -2.33 3.67
C PRO A 34 14.16 -3.38 2.93
N THR A 35 13.09 -2.93 2.29
CA THR A 35 12.28 -3.79 1.42
C THR A 35 12.90 -3.86 0.02
N ARG A 36 12.95 -5.04 -0.59
CA ARG A 36 13.37 -5.16 -1.99
C ARG A 36 12.32 -4.50 -2.90
N LYS A 37 12.65 -3.36 -3.54
CA LYS A 37 11.84 -2.79 -4.62
C LYS A 37 11.78 -3.79 -5.79
N GLY A 38 10.61 -3.96 -6.38
CA GLY A 38 10.35 -5.03 -7.32
C GLY A 38 11.10 -4.90 -8.66
N ALA A 39 11.49 -6.04 -9.23
CA ALA A 39 12.04 -6.13 -10.58
C ALA A 39 10.93 -5.93 -11.64
N ALA A 40 11.25 -5.24 -12.73
CA ALA A 40 10.34 -4.77 -13.78
C ALA A 40 9.66 -5.85 -14.65
N SER A 41 9.71 -7.13 -14.26
CA SER A 41 9.23 -8.27 -15.07
C SER A 41 8.16 -9.12 -14.37
N GLU A 42 7.55 -8.61 -13.30
CA GLU A 42 6.47 -9.33 -12.63
C GLU A 42 5.11 -9.01 -13.25
N LEU A 43 4.49 -10.04 -13.83
CA LEU A 43 3.07 -9.99 -14.16
C LEU A 43 2.29 -9.62 -12.88
N PRO A 44 1.34 -8.69 -12.97
CA PRO A 44 0.58 -8.25 -11.82
C PRO A 44 -0.20 -9.42 -11.21
N THR A 45 -0.40 -9.39 -9.90
CA THR A 45 -1.13 -10.45 -9.20
C THR A 45 -2.61 -10.13 -9.09
N ILE A 46 -3.42 -11.19 -9.05
CA ILE A 46 -4.84 -11.10 -8.73
C ILE A 46 -4.94 -10.71 -7.25
N ARG A 47 -5.58 -9.57 -6.96
CA ARG A 47 -5.82 -9.10 -5.59
C ARG A 47 -7.14 -9.58 -5.04
N LYS A 48 -8.18 -9.57 -5.87
CA LYS A 48 -9.55 -9.94 -5.52
C LYS A 48 -10.23 -10.62 -6.69
N VAL A 49 -11.02 -11.63 -6.38
CA VAL A 49 -11.91 -12.33 -7.32
C VAL A 49 -13.32 -12.23 -6.71
N GLY A 50 -14.23 -11.60 -7.45
CA GLY A 50 -15.67 -11.65 -7.21
C GLY A 50 -16.35 -12.55 -8.25
N GLU A 51 -17.67 -12.51 -8.30
CA GLU A 51 -18.46 -13.34 -9.24
C GLU A 51 -18.19 -12.97 -10.70
N ASP A 52 -18.30 -11.68 -11.04
CA ASP A 52 -18.09 -11.15 -12.39
C ASP A 52 -16.96 -10.11 -12.45
N LEU A 53 -16.25 -9.87 -11.35
CA LEU A 53 -15.18 -8.87 -11.26
C LEU A 53 -13.87 -9.50 -10.79
N VAL A 54 -12.78 -9.21 -11.49
CA VAL A 54 -11.43 -9.64 -11.12
C VAL A 54 -10.51 -8.43 -11.07
N THR A 55 -9.89 -8.20 -9.92
CA THR A 55 -8.91 -7.11 -9.74
C THR A 55 -7.50 -7.66 -9.89
N VAL A 56 -6.78 -7.17 -10.91
CA VAL A 56 -5.40 -7.55 -11.20
C VAL A 56 -4.51 -6.31 -11.06
N GLY A 57 -3.58 -6.34 -10.11
CA GLY A 57 -2.77 -5.18 -9.74
C GLY A 57 -3.64 -4.00 -9.30
N LYS A 58 -3.64 -2.91 -10.08
CA LYS A 58 -4.45 -1.70 -9.82
C LYS A 58 -5.75 -1.63 -10.62
N LYS A 59 -5.98 -2.56 -11.55
CA LYS A 59 -7.10 -2.51 -12.50
C LYS A 59 -8.16 -3.53 -12.12
N THR A 60 -9.42 -3.14 -12.27
CA THR A 60 -10.58 -4.01 -12.05
C THR A 60 -11.23 -4.35 -13.38
N TYR A 61 -11.43 -5.64 -13.63
CA TYR A 61 -11.94 -6.16 -14.89
C TYR A 61 -13.27 -6.87 -14.68
N LYS A 62 -14.28 -6.49 -15.48
CA LYS A 62 -15.51 -7.25 -15.64
C LYS A 62 -15.26 -8.46 -16.54
N VAL A 63 -15.63 -9.62 -16.04
CA VAL A 63 -15.51 -10.92 -16.66
C VAL A 63 -16.90 -11.38 -17.06
N THR A 64 -17.04 -11.82 -18.31
CA THR A 64 -18.31 -12.32 -18.84
C THR A 64 -18.12 -13.74 -19.36
N SER A 65 -19.20 -14.39 -19.78
CA SER A 65 -19.17 -15.71 -20.41
C SER A 65 -18.29 -15.79 -21.67
N LEU A 66 -18.05 -14.65 -22.32
CA LEU A 66 -17.20 -14.53 -23.51
C LEU A 66 -15.71 -14.39 -23.19
N THR A 67 -15.35 -14.11 -21.94
CA THR A 67 -13.97 -13.94 -21.53
C THR A 67 -13.25 -15.30 -21.55
N ARG A 68 -12.13 -15.38 -22.27
CA ARG A 68 -11.30 -16.61 -22.29
C ARG A 68 -10.40 -16.64 -21.07
N ILE A 69 -10.60 -17.60 -20.17
CA ILE A 69 -9.78 -17.75 -18.96
C ILE A 69 -8.89 -18.98 -19.09
N LEU A 70 -7.59 -18.78 -18.87
CA LEU A 70 -6.56 -19.82 -18.89
C LEU A 70 -5.79 -19.79 -17.56
N VAL A 71 -5.76 -20.91 -16.85
CA VAL A 71 -4.90 -21.10 -15.67
C VAL A 71 -3.83 -22.12 -16.04
N ASN A 72 -2.55 -21.74 -15.93
CA ASN A 72 -1.41 -22.56 -16.34
C ASN A 72 -1.53 -23.13 -17.77
N GLY A 73 -2.12 -22.34 -18.69
CA GLY A 73 -2.34 -22.73 -20.08
C GLY A 73 -3.57 -23.61 -20.34
N LYS A 74 -4.30 -24.03 -19.30
CA LYS A 74 -5.53 -24.83 -19.42
C LYS A 74 -6.77 -23.96 -19.31
N LYS A 75 -7.83 -24.30 -20.05
CA LYS A 75 -9.14 -23.63 -19.96
C LYS A 75 -9.66 -23.73 -18.53
N ALA A 76 -10.08 -22.60 -17.97
CA ALA A 76 -10.52 -22.47 -16.59
C ALA A 76 -11.77 -21.59 -16.49
N LYS A 77 -12.36 -21.54 -15.29
CA LYS A 77 -13.49 -20.66 -14.95
C LYS A 77 -13.04 -19.56 -13.99
N VAL A 78 -13.90 -18.57 -13.76
CA VAL A 78 -13.63 -17.50 -12.76
C VAL A 78 -13.41 -18.09 -11.37
N ALA A 79 -14.14 -19.15 -11.02
CA ALA A 79 -14.01 -19.86 -9.74
C ALA A 79 -12.61 -20.48 -9.52
N ASP A 80 -11.86 -20.76 -10.59
CA ASP A 80 -10.50 -21.30 -10.49
C ASP A 80 -9.45 -20.21 -10.26
N LEU A 81 -9.82 -18.93 -10.46
CA LEU A 81 -8.96 -17.79 -10.18
C LEU A 81 -8.92 -17.55 -8.67
N ARG A 82 -7.71 -17.34 -8.14
CA ARG A 82 -7.51 -17.03 -6.72
C ARG A 82 -6.61 -15.82 -6.54
N SER A 83 -6.80 -15.12 -5.43
CA SER A 83 -5.91 -14.05 -5.01
C SER A 83 -4.47 -14.58 -4.86
N GLY A 84 -3.48 -13.82 -5.33
CA GLY A 84 -2.07 -14.18 -5.29
C GLY A 84 -1.56 -14.90 -6.55
N MET A 85 -2.44 -15.35 -7.44
CA MET A 85 -2.04 -15.83 -8.77
C MET A 85 -1.47 -14.67 -9.59
N GLN A 86 -0.41 -14.92 -10.37
CA GLN A 86 0.06 -13.94 -11.35
C GLN A 86 -0.86 -13.97 -12.56
N ALA A 87 -1.36 -12.82 -13.00
CA ALA A 87 -2.28 -12.76 -14.12
C ALA A 87 -1.93 -11.66 -15.11
N SER A 88 -2.07 -11.98 -16.39
CA SER A 88 -2.15 -11.00 -17.47
C SER A 88 -3.58 -10.94 -17.98
N VAL A 89 -4.10 -9.73 -18.12
CA VAL A 89 -5.46 -9.52 -18.63
C VAL A 89 -5.40 -8.67 -19.89
N THR A 90 -5.93 -9.20 -20.98
CA THR A 90 -6.14 -8.47 -22.23
C THR A 90 -7.60 -8.04 -22.28
N GLY A 91 -7.85 -6.78 -22.59
CA GLY A 91 -9.19 -6.21 -22.54
C GLY A 91 -9.23 -4.73 -22.90
N GLY A 92 -10.44 -4.18 -22.98
CA GLY A 92 -10.68 -2.77 -23.24
C GLY A 92 -11.23 -2.03 -22.01
N VAL A 93 -11.39 -0.72 -22.09
CA VAL A 93 -12.13 0.04 -21.09
C VAL A 93 -13.62 -0.20 -21.29
N LEU A 94 -14.35 -0.48 -20.20
CA LEU A 94 -15.81 -0.60 -20.21
C LEU A 94 -16.47 0.68 -19.73
N ARG A 95 -15.96 1.26 -18.64
CA ARG A 95 -16.48 2.47 -18.03
C ARG A 95 -15.33 3.27 -17.42
N TYR A 96 -15.22 4.53 -17.78
CA TYR A 96 -14.32 5.47 -17.13
C TYR A 96 -14.91 5.91 -15.78
N GLY A 97 -14.08 5.87 -14.75
CA GLY A 97 -14.38 6.47 -13.46
C GLY A 97 -13.72 7.85 -13.33
N LYS A 98 -14.01 8.59 -12.26
CA LYS A 98 -13.33 9.86 -11.98
C LYS A 98 -11.83 9.65 -11.75
N GLU A 99 -11.47 8.50 -11.18
CA GLU A 99 -10.09 8.07 -11.00
C GLU A 99 -9.75 6.81 -11.81
N ALA A 100 -8.45 6.54 -11.99
CA ALA A 100 -7.97 5.30 -12.59
C ALA A 100 -8.41 4.04 -11.80
N SER A 101 -8.58 4.19 -10.48
CA SER A 101 -9.11 3.17 -9.55
C SER A 101 -10.54 2.77 -9.87
N ASP A 102 -11.34 3.75 -10.30
CA ASP A 102 -12.77 3.63 -10.54
C ASP A 102 -13.09 3.18 -11.96
N THR A 103 -12.07 3.13 -12.83
CA THR A 103 -12.21 2.68 -14.21
C THR A 103 -12.41 1.17 -14.24
N ILE A 104 -13.52 0.75 -14.81
CA ILE A 104 -13.85 -0.66 -15.01
C ILE A 104 -13.43 -1.06 -16.41
N TYR A 105 -12.62 -2.09 -16.52
CA TYR A 105 -12.18 -2.67 -17.78
C TYR A 105 -13.04 -3.88 -18.14
N LYS A 106 -13.19 -4.21 -19.42
CA LYS A 106 -13.80 -5.47 -19.87
C LYS A 106 -12.69 -6.45 -20.23
N ALA A 107 -12.66 -7.62 -19.59
CA ALA A 107 -11.70 -8.66 -19.92
C ALA A 107 -12.11 -9.44 -21.17
N SER A 108 -11.21 -9.54 -22.14
CA SER A 108 -11.33 -10.43 -23.30
C SER A 108 -10.60 -11.76 -23.05
N ARG A 109 -9.42 -11.70 -22.40
CA ARG A 109 -8.61 -12.86 -22.05
C ARG A 109 -7.94 -12.67 -20.69
N ILE A 110 -7.98 -13.68 -19.84
CA ILE A 110 -7.25 -13.75 -18.57
C ILE A 110 -6.31 -14.94 -18.63
N MET A 111 -5.01 -14.70 -18.46
CA MET A 111 -3.99 -15.73 -18.33
C MET A 111 -3.43 -15.69 -16.93
N ALA A 112 -3.71 -16.69 -16.12
CA ALA A 112 -3.23 -16.80 -14.75
C ALA A 112 -2.20 -17.93 -14.59
N LYS A 113 -1.24 -17.72 -13.70
CA LYS A 113 -0.25 -18.70 -13.26
C LYS A 113 -0.29 -18.83 -11.75
N THR A 114 -0.35 -20.06 -11.24
CA THR A 114 -0.30 -20.35 -9.79
C THR A 114 1.08 -20.14 -9.20
N ASP A 115 2.12 -20.33 -10.00
CA ASP A 115 3.51 -20.28 -9.55
C ASP A 115 3.98 -18.85 -9.33
N ASN A 116 3.66 -18.30 -8.16
CA ASN A 116 4.19 -17.02 -7.72
C ASN A 116 5.48 -17.19 -6.89
N LYS A 117 6.43 -17.94 -7.47
CA LYS A 117 7.72 -18.28 -6.82
C LYS A 117 8.51 -17.02 -6.43
N LEU A 118 8.30 -15.91 -7.13
CA LEU A 118 9.01 -14.65 -6.88
C LEU A 118 8.39 -13.82 -5.75
N GLU A 119 7.05 -13.77 -5.63
CA GLU A 119 6.41 -13.14 -4.47
C GLU A 119 6.68 -13.93 -3.18
N ALA A 120 6.71 -15.26 -3.24
CA ALA A 120 7.12 -16.09 -2.10
C ALA A 120 8.53 -15.71 -1.62
N LYS A 121 9.51 -15.66 -2.53
CA LYS A 121 10.87 -15.20 -2.25
C LYS A 121 10.93 -13.77 -1.71
N ARG A 122 10.07 -12.85 -2.19
CA ARG A 122 9.95 -11.48 -1.65
C ARG A 122 9.40 -11.47 -0.23
N ARG A 123 8.35 -12.24 0.05
CA ARG A 123 7.73 -12.34 1.38
C ARG A 123 8.74 -12.90 2.38
N GLU A 124 9.48 -13.94 2.01
CA GLU A 124 10.55 -14.50 2.85
C GLU A 124 11.67 -13.49 3.11
N PHE A 125 12.16 -12.81 2.07
CA PHE A 125 13.19 -11.78 2.24
C PHE A 125 12.70 -10.64 3.14
N ASN A 126 11.52 -10.08 2.88
CA ASN A 126 10.96 -8.99 3.68
C ASN A 126 10.69 -9.44 5.12
N LYS A 127 10.23 -10.67 5.34
CA LYS A 127 10.05 -11.27 6.67
C LYS A 127 11.38 -11.34 7.41
N LYS A 128 12.44 -11.86 6.75
CA LYS A 128 13.79 -11.95 7.33
C LYS A 128 14.40 -10.58 7.65
N GLN A 129 14.20 -9.58 6.78
CA GLN A 129 14.65 -8.22 7.05
C GLN A 129 13.87 -7.57 8.21
N ALA A 130 12.55 -7.79 8.26
CA ALA A 130 11.71 -7.28 9.35
C ALA A 130 12.06 -7.93 10.70
N GLU A 131 12.34 -9.24 10.72
CA GLU A 131 12.80 -9.95 11.93
C GLU A 131 14.15 -9.43 12.41
N ARG A 132 15.14 -9.24 11.51
CA ARG A 132 16.42 -8.62 11.84
C ARG A 132 16.27 -7.22 12.41
N ALA A 133 15.43 -6.38 11.81
CA ALA A 133 15.14 -5.04 12.33
C ALA A 133 14.48 -5.09 13.71
N ARG A 134 13.57 -6.04 13.96
CA ARG A 134 12.94 -6.25 15.28
C ARG A 134 13.97 -6.67 16.33
N GLU A 135 14.87 -7.59 15.99
CA GLU A 135 15.93 -8.06 16.90
C GLU A 135 16.91 -6.94 17.26
N MET A 136 17.34 -6.15 16.26
CA MET A 136 18.20 -4.99 16.48
C MET A 136 17.53 -3.93 17.36
N ASN A 137 16.25 -3.67 17.15
CA ASN A 137 15.47 -2.76 18.02
C ASN A 137 15.33 -3.32 19.45
N ARG A 138 15.13 -4.63 19.62
CA ARG A 138 15.10 -5.28 20.96
C ARG A 138 16.43 -5.13 21.69
N ARG A 139 17.56 -5.44 21.03
CA ARG A 139 18.91 -5.29 21.62
C ARG A 139 19.19 -3.84 22.02
N LYS A 140 18.85 -2.89 21.15
CA LYS A 140 19.04 -1.45 21.40
C LYS A 140 18.20 -0.96 22.59
N ASN A 141 16.98 -1.47 22.77
CA ASN A 141 16.16 -1.13 23.93
C ASN A 141 16.73 -1.73 25.22
N GLN A 142 17.18 -2.99 25.22
CA GLN A 142 17.76 -3.64 26.40
C GLN A 142 19.05 -2.95 26.89
N GLY A 143 19.92 -2.51 25.97
CA GLY A 143 21.12 -1.75 26.32
C GLY A 143 20.84 -0.35 26.86
N ARG A 144 19.63 0.18 26.63
CA ARG A 144 19.18 1.50 27.10
C ARG A 144 18.54 1.45 28.49
N THR A 145 18.02 0.28 28.90
CA THR A 145 17.45 0.05 30.23
C THR A 145 18.52 -0.31 31.27
N ARG A 146 19.73 -0.66 30.84
CA ARG A 146 20.87 -1.05 31.70
C ARG A 146 21.87 0.08 31.97
N ARG A 147 21.65 1.27 31.40
CA ARG A 147 22.38 2.51 31.72
C ARG A 147 21.44 3.41 32.50
#